data_AF-A0A656Z723-F1
#
_entry.id   AF-A0A656Z723-F1
#
_cell.length_a   1.000
_cell.length_b   1.000
_cell.length_c   1.000
_cell.angle_alpha   90.00
_cell.angle_beta   90.00
_cell.angle_gamma   90.00
#
_symmetry.space_group_name_H-M   'P 1'
#
loop_
_entity.id
_entity.type
_entity.pdbx_description
1 polymer ?
#
loop_
_entity_poly.entity_id
_entity_poly.type
_entity_poly.pdbx_seq_one_letter_code
_entity_poly.pdbx_strand_id
1 'polypeptide(L)'
;FCRIIEAVPILSDALSRARRLNLPDWWLVSGALYNSVWNVLSGRPHGYGIKDIDIAYFDGSDLSWSAEDSAIQAGAMAFEGYTLPVEIRNQARVHLWLEEHFGKPYPPLRCASESIERYVAIAHCVGVRLASDNTLNIHAPFGLDDIFS
;
A
#
# COMPACT_ATOMS: atom_id res chain seq x y z
N PHE A 1 -7.88 -9.86 -11.36
CA PHE A 1 -7.09 -9.13 -10.34
C PHE A 1 -6.70 -10.01 -9.16
N CYS A 2 -7.61 -10.43 -8.25
CA CYS A 2 -7.27 -11.23 -7.05
C CYS A 2 -6.35 -12.42 -7.33
N ARG A 3 -6.66 -13.24 -8.35
CA ARG A 3 -5.83 -14.38 -8.73
C ARG A 3 -4.38 -14.02 -9.04
N ILE A 4 -4.14 -12.83 -9.62
CA ILE A 4 -2.77 -12.34 -9.89
C ILE A 4 -2.10 -12.01 -8.56
N ILE A 5 -2.78 -11.25 -7.69
CA ILE A 5 -2.25 -10.84 -6.38
C ILE A 5 -1.91 -12.07 -5.52
N GLU A 6 -2.78 -13.08 -5.52
CA GLU A 6 -2.58 -14.33 -4.77
C GLU A 6 -1.46 -15.19 -5.35
N ALA A 7 -1.31 -15.22 -6.69
CA ALA A 7 -0.30 -16.02 -7.37
C ALA A 7 1.11 -15.40 -7.32
N VAL A 8 1.22 -14.10 -7.00
CA VAL A 8 2.51 -13.40 -6.90
C VAL A 8 3.05 -13.55 -5.46
N PRO A 9 4.12 -14.35 -5.23
CA PRO A 9 4.54 -14.72 -3.88
C PRO A 9 4.95 -13.55 -2.99
N ILE A 10 5.57 -12.52 -3.58
CA ILE A 10 5.94 -11.30 -2.84
C ILE A 10 4.68 -10.60 -2.30
N LEU A 11 3.62 -10.46 -3.11
CA LEU A 11 2.40 -9.80 -2.67
C LEU A 11 1.66 -10.61 -1.61
N SER A 12 1.55 -11.93 -1.78
CA SER A 12 0.86 -12.79 -0.81
C SER A 12 1.57 -12.88 0.54
N ASP A 13 2.92 -12.93 0.56
CA ASP A 13 3.69 -12.85 1.82
C ASP A 13 3.58 -11.45 2.45
N ALA A 14 3.69 -10.38 1.64
CA ALA A 14 3.55 -9.00 2.15
C ALA A 14 2.18 -8.76 2.80
N LEU A 15 1.10 -9.18 2.14
CA LEU A 15 -0.25 -9.10 2.67
C LEU A 15 -0.41 -9.86 3.99
N SER A 16 0.19 -11.05 4.07
CA SER A 16 0.16 -11.88 5.28
C SER A 16 0.91 -11.22 6.44
N ARG A 17 2.07 -10.61 6.18
CA ARG A 17 2.88 -9.86 7.16
C ARG A 17 2.19 -8.56 7.59
N ALA A 18 1.68 -7.78 6.64
CA ALA A 18 0.96 -6.53 6.91
C ALA A 18 -0.28 -6.77 7.77
N ARG A 19 -1.04 -7.85 7.54
CA ARG A 19 -2.17 -8.20 8.40
C ARG A 19 -1.73 -8.48 9.86
N ARG A 20 -0.57 -9.12 10.06
CA ARG A 20 -0.04 -9.42 11.41
C ARG A 20 0.41 -8.16 12.16
N LEU A 21 0.80 -7.10 11.45
CA LEU A 21 1.11 -5.81 12.06
C LEU A 21 -0.11 -5.16 12.71
N ASN A 22 -1.32 -5.50 12.25
CA ASN A 22 -2.58 -5.02 12.81
C ASN A 22 -2.65 -3.48 12.91
N LEU A 23 -2.07 -2.78 11.91
CA LEU A 23 -2.18 -1.33 11.80
C LEU A 23 -3.64 -0.94 11.50
N PRO A 24 -4.16 0.17 12.06
CA PRO A 24 -5.52 0.60 11.79
C PRO A 24 -5.69 1.03 10.33
N ASP A 25 -6.77 0.57 9.71
CA ASP A 25 -7.14 0.88 8.31
C ASP A 25 -5.98 0.77 7.32
N TRP A 26 -5.23 -0.34 7.37
CA TRP A 26 -4.09 -0.56 6.48
C TRP A 26 -4.49 -1.03 5.09
N TRP A 27 -3.68 -0.68 4.10
CA TRP A 27 -3.78 -1.06 2.70
C TRP A 27 -2.38 -1.23 2.11
N LEU A 28 -2.15 -2.33 1.39
CA LEU A 28 -1.04 -2.43 0.44
C LEU A 28 -1.46 -1.69 -0.84
N VAL A 29 -0.62 -0.79 -1.32
CA VAL A 29 -0.95 0.18 -2.38
C VAL A 29 0.18 0.26 -3.42
N SER A 30 -0.01 1.08 -4.46
CA SER A 30 1.08 1.63 -5.29
C SER A 30 1.85 0.56 -6.11
N GLY A 31 3.16 0.75 -6.27
CA GLY A 31 4.06 0.14 -7.25
C GLY A 31 3.95 -1.37 -7.37
N ALA A 32 3.88 -2.05 -6.24
CA ALA A 32 3.86 -3.50 -6.20
C ALA A 32 2.61 -4.09 -6.87
N LEU A 33 1.46 -3.40 -6.82
CA LEU A 33 0.20 -3.90 -7.38
C LEU A 33 0.16 -3.81 -8.90
N TYR A 34 0.30 -2.60 -9.46
CA TYR A 34 0.17 -2.42 -10.90
C TYR A 34 1.34 -3.06 -11.66
N ASN A 35 2.57 -3.03 -11.11
CA ASN A 35 3.67 -3.76 -11.74
C ASN A 35 3.45 -5.27 -11.72
N SER A 36 2.86 -5.84 -10.66
CA SER A 36 2.54 -7.27 -10.63
C SER A 36 1.51 -7.64 -11.69
N VAL A 37 0.47 -6.82 -11.87
CA VAL A 37 -0.53 -7.01 -12.93
C VAL A 37 0.14 -6.92 -14.31
N TRP A 38 0.90 -5.87 -14.57
CA TRP A 38 1.58 -5.67 -15.85
C TRP A 38 2.63 -6.74 -16.14
N ASN A 39 3.34 -7.22 -15.12
CA ASN A 39 4.29 -8.32 -15.28
C ASN A 39 3.59 -9.58 -15.76
N VAL A 40 2.45 -9.95 -15.17
CA VAL A 40 1.67 -11.11 -15.61
C VAL A 40 1.16 -10.90 -17.04
N LEU A 41 0.58 -9.73 -17.35
CA LEU A 41 0.04 -9.46 -18.69
C LEU A 41 1.11 -9.43 -19.79
N SER A 42 2.32 -8.98 -19.46
CA SER A 42 3.44 -8.90 -20.40
C SER A 42 4.38 -10.11 -20.38
N GLY A 43 4.07 -11.15 -19.60
CA GLY A 43 4.88 -12.36 -19.51
C GLY A 43 6.25 -12.16 -18.83
N ARG A 44 6.39 -11.13 -17.99
CA ARG A 44 7.61 -10.87 -17.23
C ARG A 44 7.61 -11.64 -15.91
N PRO A 45 8.79 -11.88 -15.30
CA PRO A 45 8.88 -12.45 -13.96
C PRO A 45 8.08 -11.63 -12.93
N HIS A 46 7.45 -12.29 -11.97
CA HIS A 46 6.54 -11.63 -11.00
C HIS A 46 7.15 -10.43 -10.28
N GLY A 47 8.43 -10.48 -9.91
CA GLY A 47 9.14 -9.39 -9.21
C GLY A 47 9.77 -8.32 -10.11
N TYR A 48 9.59 -8.40 -11.43
CA TYR A 48 10.27 -7.50 -12.35
C TYR A 48 9.86 -6.03 -12.12
N GLY A 49 10.83 -5.15 -11.90
CA GLY A 49 10.59 -3.72 -11.78
C GLY A 49 9.88 -3.27 -10.50
N ILE A 50 9.56 -4.20 -9.58
CA ILE A 50 9.01 -3.87 -8.26
C ILE A 50 10.15 -3.48 -7.34
N LYS A 51 10.11 -2.26 -6.80
CA LYS A 51 11.20 -1.67 -6.03
C LYS A 51 11.01 -1.85 -4.52
N ASP A 52 9.77 -1.89 -4.08
CA ASP A 52 9.33 -1.76 -2.70
C ASP A 52 7.90 -2.29 -2.52
N ILE A 53 7.50 -2.46 -1.27
CA ILE A 53 6.11 -2.65 -0.86
C ILE A 53 5.66 -1.42 -0.08
N ASP A 54 4.61 -0.76 -0.57
CA ASP A 54 3.98 0.36 0.12
C ASP A 54 2.80 -0.11 0.98
N ILE A 55 2.86 0.17 2.28
CA ILE A 55 1.76 -0.02 3.24
C ILE A 55 1.30 1.36 3.73
N ALA A 56 0.13 1.78 3.26
CA ALA A 56 -0.59 2.92 3.80
C ALA A 56 -1.44 2.47 4.99
N TYR A 57 -1.45 3.22 6.09
CA TYR A 57 -2.39 3.00 7.19
C TYR A 57 -2.94 4.32 7.69
N PHE A 58 -3.99 4.32 8.51
CA PHE A 58 -4.56 5.55 9.04
C PHE A 58 -4.76 5.46 10.54
N ASP A 59 -3.99 6.27 11.27
CA ASP A 59 -4.20 6.50 12.70
C ASP A 59 -4.17 8.01 12.98
N GLY A 60 -5.35 8.58 13.24
CA GLY A 60 -5.52 9.99 13.59
C GLY A 60 -5.37 10.30 15.08
N SER A 61 -5.11 9.29 15.93
CA SER A 61 -5.04 9.49 17.38
C SER A 61 -3.73 10.14 17.83
N ASP A 62 -2.63 9.87 17.12
CA ASP A 62 -1.32 10.49 17.34
C ASP A 62 -0.63 10.78 15.99
N LEU A 63 -0.49 12.06 15.66
CA LEU A 63 0.14 12.52 14.42
C LEU A 63 1.63 12.78 14.55
N SER A 64 2.25 12.45 15.69
CA SER A 64 3.69 12.64 15.91
C SER A 64 4.55 11.76 15.00
N TRP A 65 5.78 12.18 14.75
CA TRP A 65 6.75 11.35 14.03
C TRP A 65 7.07 10.08 14.82
N SER A 66 7.14 10.16 16.15
CA SER A 66 7.37 9.00 17.03
C SER A 66 6.31 7.91 16.88
N ALA A 67 5.04 8.26 16.68
CA ALA A 67 3.99 7.28 16.43
C ALA A 67 4.19 6.57 15.09
N GLU A 68 4.50 7.31 14.02
CA GLU A 68 4.80 6.72 12.71
C GLU A 68 6.08 5.88 12.74
N ASP A 69 7.14 6.37 13.37
CA ASP A 69 8.40 5.63 13.53
C ASP A 69 8.18 4.32 14.29
N SER A 70 7.34 4.32 15.34
CA SER A 70 6.98 3.08 16.04
C SER A 70 6.33 2.05 15.12
N ALA A 71 5.44 2.48 14.21
CA ALA A 71 4.86 1.60 13.18
C ALA A 71 5.91 1.12 12.16
N ILE A 72 6.84 1.99 11.77
CA ILE A 72 7.95 1.65 10.87
C ILE A 72 8.87 0.59 11.52
N GLN A 73 9.24 0.76 12.80
CA GLN A 73 10.07 -0.21 13.52
C GLN A 73 9.36 -1.56 13.68
N ALA A 74 8.06 -1.56 14.04
CA ALA A 74 7.26 -2.78 14.09
C ALA A 74 7.20 -3.46 12.71
N GLY A 75 7.06 -2.66 11.65
CA GLY A 75 7.18 -3.08 10.26
C GLY A 75 8.49 -3.78 9.95
N ALA A 76 9.61 -3.15 10.28
CA ALA A 76 10.94 -3.71 10.05
C ALA A 76 11.10 -5.09 10.70
N MET A 77 10.55 -5.28 11.91
CA MET A 77 10.53 -6.59 12.58
C MET A 77 9.62 -7.59 11.86
N ALA A 78 8.39 -7.21 11.50
CA ALA A 78 7.45 -8.13 10.83
C ALA A 78 7.89 -8.54 9.42
N PHE A 79 8.69 -7.69 8.78
CA PHE A 79 9.25 -7.89 7.45
C PHE A 79 10.74 -8.30 7.49
N GLU A 80 11.25 -8.77 8.62
CA GLU A 80 12.59 -9.34 8.68
C GLU A 80 12.73 -10.50 7.67
N GLY A 81 13.84 -10.48 6.92
CA GLY A 81 14.14 -11.44 5.85
C GLY A 81 13.30 -11.29 4.58
N TYR A 82 12.45 -10.25 4.49
CA TYR A 82 11.66 -9.99 3.31
C TYR A 82 12.53 -9.44 2.16
N THR A 83 12.22 -9.80 0.92
CA THR A 83 13.11 -9.60 -0.23
C THR A 83 13.18 -8.16 -0.77
N LEU A 84 12.22 -7.31 -0.37
CA LEU A 84 12.10 -5.94 -0.84
C LEU A 84 12.04 -4.98 0.35
N PRO A 85 12.47 -3.72 0.19
CA PRO A 85 12.14 -2.65 1.12
C PRO A 85 10.62 -2.55 1.34
N VAL A 86 10.22 -2.16 2.54
CA VAL A 86 8.82 -1.94 2.91
C VAL A 86 8.67 -0.54 3.46
N GLU A 87 7.84 0.27 2.83
CA GLU A 87 7.52 1.61 3.26
C GLU A 87 6.18 1.61 4.00
N ILE A 88 6.17 2.07 5.25
CA ILE A 88 4.97 2.20 6.07
C ILE A 88 4.70 3.67 6.30
N ARG A 89 3.50 4.14 5.93
CA ARG A 89 3.12 5.56 5.98
C ARG A 89 1.76 5.77 6.61
N ASN A 90 1.69 6.61 7.64
CA ASN A 90 0.45 7.04 8.25
C ASN A 90 -0.21 8.13 7.40
N GLN A 91 -1.29 7.79 6.71
CA GLN A 91 -2.04 8.71 5.87
C GLN A 91 -2.66 9.87 6.67
N ALA A 92 -2.91 9.69 7.97
CA ALA A 92 -3.45 10.75 8.81
C ALA A 92 -2.50 11.95 8.94
N ARG A 93 -1.18 11.75 8.82
CA ARG A 93 -0.17 12.80 9.01
C ARG A 93 0.48 13.33 7.74
N VAL A 94 0.13 12.78 6.58
CA VAL A 94 0.71 13.17 5.28
C VAL A 94 0.57 14.68 5.03
N HIS A 95 -0.58 15.26 5.36
CA HIS A 95 -0.83 16.70 5.22
C HIS A 95 0.15 17.61 5.99
N LEU A 96 0.85 17.10 7.01
CA LEU A 96 1.79 17.88 7.82
C LEU A 96 3.12 18.15 7.10
N TRP A 97 3.51 17.30 6.15
CA TRP A 97 4.82 17.37 5.49
C TRP A 97 4.74 17.38 3.97
N LEU A 98 3.64 16.92 3.37
CA LEU A 98 3.52 16.82 1.91
C LEU A 98 3.48 18.20 1.24
N GLU A 99 2.81 19.16 1.87
CA GLU A 99 2.77 20.54 1.37
C GLU A 99 4.15 21.19 1.39
N GLU A 100 4.93 20.98 2.44
CA GLU A 100 6.32 21.45 2.52
C GLU A 100 7.19 20.83 1.42
N HIS A 101 6.97 19.55 1.11
CA HIS A 101 7.75 18.82 0.12
C HIS A 101 7.37 19.16 -1.34
N PHE A 102 6.08 19.35 -1.65
CA PHE A 102 5.59 19.51 -3.02
C PHE A 102 5.03 20.90 -3.35
N GLY A 103 4.96 21.81 -2.37
CA GLY A 103 4.50 23.18 -2.54
C GLY A 103 3.02 23.33 -2.90
N LYS A 104 2.20 22.31 -2.61
CA LYS A 104 0.76 22.31 -2.87
C LYS A 104 0.00 21.87 -1.62
N PRO A 105 -1.12 22.54 -1.28
CA PRO A 105 -1.97 22.11 -0.17
C PRO A 105 -2.41 20.67 -0.34
N TYR A 106 -2.27 19.88 0.73
CA TYR A 106 -2.81 18.53 0.79
C TYR A 106 -3.74 18.45 2.00
N PRO A 107 -5.08 18.51 1.80
CA PRO A 107 -6.00 18.56 2.93
C PRO A 107 -5.95 17.24 3.72
N PRO A 108 -6.13 17.30 5.06
CA PRO A 108 -6.17 16.13 5.91
C PRO A 108 -7.11 15.05 5.36
N LEU A 109 -6.69 13.80 5.47
CA LEU A 109 -7.47 12.63 5.08
C LEU A 109 -8.36 12.18 6.24
N ARG A 110 -9.46 11.49 5.92
CA ARG A 110 -10.37 10.90 6.90
C ARG A 110 -10.16 9.39 7.11
N CYS A 111 -9.51 8.73 6.16
CA CYS A 111 -9.14 7.32 6.20
C CYS A 111 -7.98 7.07 5.23
N ALA A 112 -7.38 5.88 5.26
CA ALA A 112 -6.27 5.54 4.38
C ALA A 112 -6.71 5.47 2.90
N SER A 113 -7.91 4.94 2.64
CA SER A 113 -8.40 4.77 1.27
C SER A 113 -8.57 6.09 0.49
N GLU A 114 -8.80 7.23 1.16
CA GLU A 114 -8.80 8.54 0.49
C GLU A 114 -7.44 8.93 -0.11
N SER A 115 -6.33 8.38 0.37
CA SER A 115 -5.03 8.64 -0.25
C SER A 115 -4.91 7.96 -1.61
N ILE A 116 -5.53 6.78 -1.77
CA ILE A 116 -5.53 5.98 -3.00
C ILE A 116 -6.27 6.73 -4.11
N GLU A 117 -7.35 7.42 -3.79
CA GLU A 117 -8.10 8.27 -4.72
C GLU A 117 -7.28 9.44 -5.29
N ARG A 118 -6.17 9.81 -4.62
CA ARG A 118 -5.33 10.97 -4.96
C ARG A 118 -4.05 10.60 -5.71
N TYR A 119 -3.87 9.34 -6.11
CA TYR A 119 -2.69 8.92 -6.86
C TYR A 119 -2.70 9.53 -8.28
N VAL A 120 -1.49 9.69 -8.82
CA VAL A 120 -1.26 10.47 -10.07
C VAL A 120 -1.94 9.85 -11.30
N ALA A 121 -2.07 8.53 -11.33
CA ALA A 121 -2.66 7.80 -12.44
C ALA A 121 -3.74 6.83 -11.94
N ILE A 122 -4.84 6.71 -12.69
CA ILE A 122 -5.98 5.86 -12.34
C ILE A 122 -5.56 4.40 -12.14
N ALA A 123 -4.67 3.89 -13.00
CA ALA A 123 -4.11 2.54 -12.88
C ALA A 123 -3.38 2.28 -11.55
N HIS A 124 -2.95 3.34 -10.85
CA HIS A 124 -2.29 3.23 -9.55
C HIS A 124 -3.27 3.32 -8.38
N CYS A 125 -4.49 3.81 -8.60
CA CYS A 125 -5.54 4.02 -7.60
C CYS A 125 -6.20 2.69 -7.19
N VAL A 126 -5.40 1.73 -6.72
CA VAL A 126 -5.86 0.43 -6.22
C VAL A 126 -5.15 0.15 -4.90
N GLY A 127 -5.92 -0.26 -3.90
CA GLY A 127 -5.40 -0.81 -2.66
C GLY A 127 -5.97 -2.19 -2.38
N VAL A 128 -5.19 -3.02 -1.71
CA VAL A 128 -5.60 -4.36 -1.28
C VAL A 128 -5.23 -4.60 0.17
N ARG A 129 -6.05 -5.38 0.86
CA ARG A 129 -5.72 -5.90 2.20
C ARG A 129 -6.34 -7.27 2.41
N LEU A 130 -5.79 -8.02 3.37
CA LEU A 130 -6.42 -9.26 3.83
C LEU A 130 -7.38 -8.98 4.98
N ALA A 131 -8.59 -9.50 4.86
CA ALA A 131 -9.51 -9.62 5.98
C ALA A 131 -9.07 -10.74 6.94
N SER A 132 -9.78 -10.84 8.07
CA SER A 132 -9.52 -11.84 9.10
C SER A 132 -9.70 -13.28 8.60
N ASP A 133 -10.59 -13.49 7.63
CA ASP A 133 -10.90 -14.78 7.00
C ASP A 133 -10.00 -15.13 5.80
N ASN A 134 -8.93 -14.35 5.57
CA ASN A 134 -8.04 -14.42 4.40
C ASN A 134 -8.66 -13.98 3.07
N THR A 135 -9.87 -13.41 3.06
CA THR A 135 -10.39 -12.82 1.83
C THR A 135 -9.65 -11.53 1.48
N LEU A 136 -9.41 -11.31 0.19
CA LEU A 136 -8.88 -10.05 -0.31
C LEU A 136 -9.99 -9.00 -0.35
N ASN A 137 -9.78 -7.91 0.37
CA ASN A 137 -10.57 -6.69 0.22
C ASN A 137 -9.82 -5.78 -0.75
N ILE A 138 -10.58 -5.17 -1.67
CA ILE A 138 -10.04 -4.30 -2.72
C ILE A 138 -10.71 -2.94 -2.57
N HIS A 139 -9.90 -1.88 -2.64
CA HIS A 139 -10.38 -0.53 -2.84
C HIS A 139 -9.89 -0.06 -4.21
N ALA A 140 -10.82 0.13 -5.15
CA ALA A 140 -10.55 0.54 -6.53
C ALA A 140 -11.61 1.59 -6.95
N PRO A 141 -11.47 2.85 -6.50
CA PRO A 141 -12.50 3.89 -6.62
C PRO A 141 -12.87 4.22 -8.07
N PHE A 142 -11.97 3.93 -9.01
CA PHE A 142 -12.16 4.15 -10.45
C PHE A 142 -12.34 2.84 -11.25
N GLY A 143 -12.56 1.72 -10.56
CA GLY A 143 -12.57 0.40 -11.18
C GLY A 143 -11.16 -0.17 -11.42
N LEU A 144 -11.09 -1.27 -12.15
CA LEU A 144 -9.82 -1.98 -12.42
C LEU A 144 -9.42 -1.93 -13.90
N ASP A 145 -10.21 -1.33 -14.77
CA ASP A 145 -9.97 -1.43 -16.23
C ASP A 145 -8.61 -0.81 -16.62
N ASP A 146 -8.25 0.35 -16.06
CA ASP A 146 -6.98 1.02 -16.33
C ASP A 146 -5.75 0.20 -15.89
N ILE A 147 -5.83 -0.60 -14.82
CA ILE A 147 -4.69 -1.43 -14.39
C ILE A 147 -4.45 -2.63 -15.34
N PHE A 148 -5.46 -2.99 -16.16
CA PHE A 148 -5.40 -4.08 -17.14
C PHE A 148 -5.14 -3.62 -18.58
N SER A 149 -5.07 -2.30 -18.82
CA SER A 149 -4.95 -1.71 -20.17
C SER A 149 -3.50 -1.58 -20.64
#